data_AF-A0A1V3WLC8-F1
#
_entry.id   AF-A0A1V3WLC8-F1
#
_cell.length_a   1.000
_cell.length_b   1.000
_cell.length_c   1.000
_cell.angle_alpha   90.00
_cell.angle_beta   90.00
_cell.angle_gamma   90.00
#
_symmetry.space_group_name_H-M   'P 1'
#
loop_
_entity.id
_entity.type
_entity.pdbx_description
1 polymer ?
#
loop_
_entity_poly.entity_id
_entity_poly.type
_entity_poly.pdbx_seq_one_letter_code
_entity_poly.pdbx_strand_id
1 'polypeptide(L)'
;MRGVANRELTAELALALGAAAARHLASPGRPGRRVAVVGRDPRASGEMLEAAVIAGLTSQGVDALRVGVLPTPAVAYLTGAYDADFGVMISASHNPMPDNGIKIFGAGGQKLDDDTEDQIENLVASGPGLRPVGAGIGRVVDAEDAAERYLRQVSKASTTPLDGLTVVVDCAHGAASAVAPRAYRAAGPQSSRSTPSPTESTSTTPADRQTWIACGRRSSRIVPTWVWHTTEMPTAAWRSTPTVSSSTATPSWWCWRWPCRKPAN
;
A
#
# COMPACT_ATOMS: atom_id res chain seq x y z
N MET A 1 -9.97 10.04 1.33
CA MET A 1 -9.98 11.22 0.43
C MET A 1 -9.24 10.95 -0.90
N ARG A 2 -9.68 11.57 -2.01
CA ARG A 2 -9.03 11.53 -3.34
C ARG A 2 -9.20 12.87 -4.07
N GLY A 3 -8.30 13.16 -5.00
CA GLY A 3 -8.42 14.29 -5.91
C GLY A 3 -7.15 14.50 -6.74
N VAL A 4 -7.18 15.49 -7.62
CA VAL A 4 -5.98 15.92 -8.34
C VAL A 4 -4.93 16.41 -7.34
N ALA A 5 -3.77 15.78 -7.36
CA ALA A 5 -2.69 16.09 -6.44
C ALA A 5 -2.19 17.52 -6.65
N ASN A 6 -1.85 18.20 -5.55
CA ASN A 6 -1.41 19.59 -5.53
C ASN A 6 -2.47 20.62 -5.99
N ARG A 7 -3.75 20.22 -6.09
CA ARG A 7 -4.87 21.13 -6.36
C ARG A 7 -6.05 20.86 -5.44
N GLU A 8 -6.60 19.65 -5.51
CA GLU A 8 -7.71 19.20 -4.66
C GLU A 8 -7.16 18.47 -3.43
N LEU A 9 -6.15 17.61 -3.65
CA LEU A 9 -5.39 16.97 -2.58
C LEU A 9 -4.04 17.67 -2.43
N THR A 10 -4.00 18.70 -1.59
CA THR A 10 -2.80 19.51 -1.35
C THR A 10 -1.93 18.94 -0.22
N ALA A 11 -0.69 19.42 -0.12
CA ALA A 11 0.20 19.05 0.97
C ALA A 11 -0.33 19.52 2.33
N GLU A 12 -0.97 20.70 2.39
CA GLU A 12 -1.58 21.24 3.59
C GLU A 12 -2.72 20.35 4.08
N LEU A 13 -3.56 19.87 3.17
CA LEU A 13 -4.64 18.93 3.49
C LEU A 13 -4.07 17.59 3.98
N ALA A 14 -3.03 17.07 3.33
CA ALA A 14 -2.38 15.83 3.74
C ALA A 14 -1.73 15.94 5.14
N LEU A 15 -1.11 17.07 5.44
CA LEU A 15 -0.54 17.36 6.76
C LEU A 15 -1.64 17.44 7.83
N ALA A 16 -2.72 18.17 7.55
CA ALA A 16 -3.85 18.29 8.47
C ALA A 16 -4.50 16.92 8.73
N LEU A 17 -4.67 16.12 7.69
CA LEU A 17 -5.22 14.76 7.78
C LEU A 17 -4.33 13.84 8.61
N GLY A 18 -3.01 13.86 8.39
CA GLY A 18 -2.06 13.06 9.18
C GLY A 18 -2.10 13.43 10.67
N ALA A 19 -2.19 14.72 10.99
CA ALA A 19 -2.32 15.19 12.37
C ALA A 19 -3.68 14.80 12.99
N ALA A 20 -4.77 14.95 12.26
CA ALA A 20 -6.11 14.57 12.73
C ALA A 20 -6.21 13.06 13.01
N ALA A 21 -5.71 12.23 12.08
CA ALA A 21 -5.65 10.79 12.23
C ALA A 21 -4.83 10.38 13.45
N ALA A 22 -3.67 11.00 13.67
CA ALA A 22 -2.85 10.76 14.86
C ALA A 22 -3.63 11.04 16.15
N ARG A 23 -4.31 12.18 16.25
CA ARG A 23 -5.07 12.53 17.47
C ARG A 23 -6.23 11.58 17.76
N HIS A 24 -6.89 11.08 16.72
CA HIS A 24 -8.07 10.24 16.86
C HIS A 24 -7.71 8.76 17.09
N LEU A 25 -6.82 8.23 16.26
CA LEU A 25 -6.52 6.80 16.21
C LEU A 25 -5.44 6.38 17.22
N ALA A 26 -4.55 7.30 17.62
CA ALA A 26 -3.56 7.03 18.64
C ALA A 26 -4.16 7.21 20.04
N SER A 27 -5.01 6.27 20.46
CA SER A 27 -5.75 6.34 21.74
C SER A 27 -4.83 6.57 22.95
N PRO A 28 -5.20 7.46 23.89
CA PRO A 28 -4.50 7.59 25.16
C PRO A 28 -4.71 6.34 26.03
N GLY A 29 -3.64 5.77 26.59
CA GLY A 29 -3.73 4.68 27.58
C GLY A 29 -2.81 3.48 27.38
N ARG A 30 -2.35 3.20 26.14
CA ARG A 30 -1.33 2.17 25.91
C ARG A 30 0.08 2.74 26.19
N PRO A 31 0.91 2.12 27.04
CA PRO A 31 2.26 2.61 27.29
C PRO A 31 3.13 2.53 26.02
N GLY A 32 4.08 3.45 25.87
CA GLY A 32 5.01 3.48 24.74
C GLY A 32 4.65 4.47 23.62
N ARG A 33 5.57 4.62 22.65
CA ARG A 33 5.38 5.48 21.48
C ARG A 33 4.35 4.85 20.54
N ARG A 34 3.47 5.69 20.00
CA ARG A 34 2.46 5.30 19.01
C ARG A 34 3.10 5.20 17.65
N VAL A 35 2.66 4.26 16.82
CA VAL A 35 3.27 3.99 15.52
C VAL A 35 2.21 3.95 14.43
N ALA A 36 2.47 4.65 13.33
CA ALA A 36 1.69 4.59 12.10
C ALA A 36 2.55 4.06 10.95
N VAL A 37 2.06 3.04 10.24
CA VAL A 37 2.70 2.55 9.00
C VAL A 37 2.32 3.48 7.85
N VAL A 38 3.28 3.98 7.09
CA VAL A 38 3.04 4.85 5.92
C VAL A 38 3.64 4.23 4.67
N GLY A 39 2.82 3.98 3.66
CA GLY A 39 3.23 3.48 2.36
C GLY A 39 2.56 4.22 1.21
N ARG A 40 3.12 4.08 0.00
CA ARG A 40 2.63 4.77 -1.19
C ARG A 40 2.72 3.91 -2.44
N ASP A 41 2.08 4.37 -3.51
CA ASP A 41 2.37 3.92 -4.87
C ASP A 41 3.51 4.76 -5.50
N PRO A 42 3.96 4.46 -6.74
CA PRO A 42 5.14 5.12 -7.32
C PRO A 42 4.83 6.48 -7.96
N ARG A 43 3.64 7.07 -7.77
CA ARG A 43 3.34 8.42 -8.28
C ARG A 43 4.30 9.44 -7.69
N ALA A 44 4.81 10.37 -8.51
CA ALA A 44 5.69 11.44 -8.06
C ALA A 44 5.04 12.30 -6.96
N SER A 45 3.74 12.60 -7.08
CA SER A 45 2.98 13.33 -6.05
C SER A 45 2.91 12.57 -4.71
N GLY A 46 3.12 11.25 -4.72
CA GLY A 46 3.16 10.42 -3.53
C GLY A 46 4.29 10.82 -2.57
N GLU A 47 5.44 11.28 -3.06
CA GLU A 47 6.57 11.71 -2.21
C GLU A 47 6.25 13.00 -1.44
N MET A 48 5.64 13.96 -2.12
CA MET A 48 5.17 15.21 -1.52
C MET A 48 4.09 14.93 -0.45
N LEU A 49 3.10 14.10 -0.78
CA LEU A 49 2.01 13.77 0.13
C LEU A 49 2.49 12.91 1.31
N GLU A 50 3.44 12.01 1.08
CA GLU A 50 4.06 11.18 2.13
C GLU A 50 4.79 12.05 3.15
N ALA A 51 5.61 12.99 2.68
CA ALA A 51 6.30 13.93 3.56
C ALA A 51 5.31 14.75 4.40
N ALA A 52 4.22 15.23 3.79
CA ALA A 52 3.19 16.00 4.48
C ALA A 52 2.43 15.16 5.53
N VAL A 53 2.01 13.94 5.19
CA VAL A 53 1.36 13.01 6.13
C VAL A 53 2.29 12.74 7.30
N ILE A 54 3.55 12.41 7.04
CA ILE A 54 4.56 12.12 8.08
C ILE A 54 4.77 13.33 9.00
N ALA A 55 4.85 14.54 8.44
CA ALA A 55 4.94 15.77 9.24
C ALA A 55 3.71 15.92 10.15
N GLY A 56 2.50 15.67 9.63
CA GLY A 56 1.27 15.66 10.40
C GLY A 56 1.32 14.67 11.57
N LEU A 57 1.68 13.42 11.31
CA LEU A 57 1.77 12.34 12.31
C LEU A 57 2.77 12.67 13.41
N THR A 58 3.99 13.03 13.02
CA THR A 58 5.08 13.29 13.96
C THR A 58 4.87 14.56 14.77
N SER A 59 4.14 15.54 14.22
CA SER A 59 3.72 16.75 14.96
C SER A 59 2.79 16.45 16.14
N GLN A 60 2.18 15.26 16.19
CA GLN A 60 1.28 14.80 17.23
C GLN A 60 1.90 13.71 18.12
N GLY A 61 3.20 13.45 17.97
CA GLY A 61 3.93 12.47 18.77
C GLY A 61 3.78 11.02 18.32
N VAL A 62 3.19 10.77 17.15
CA VAL A 62 3.13 9.44 16.53
C VAL A 62 4.38 9.21 15.68
N ASP A 63 5.04 8.08 15.89
CA ASP A 63 6.15 7.64 15.06
C ASP A 63 5.63 7.16 13.70
N ALA A 64 6.28 7.61 12.63
CA ALA A 64 5.98 7.18 11.28
C ALA A 64 6.96 6.07 10.86
N LEU A 65 6.43 4.87 10.61
CA LEU A 65 7.16 3.75 10.04
C LEU A 65 6.94 3.71 8.53
N ARG A 66 7.92 4.20 7.77
CA ARG A 66 7.89 4.26 6.30
C ARG A 66 8.20 2.89 5.70
N VAL A 67 7.30 2.43 4.83
CA VAL A 67 7.46 1.14 4.12
C VAL A 67 7.74 1.32 2.62
N GLY A 68 7.78 2.57 2.15
CA GLY A 68 8.09 2.92 0.77
C GLY A 68 6.99 2.53 -0.22
N VAL A 69 7.40 2.16 -1.44
CA VAL A 69 6.48 1.78 -2.51
C VAL A 69 6.03 0.33 -2.33
N LEU A 70 4.79 0.14 -1.86
CA LEU A 70 4.18 -1.16 -1.65
C LEU A 70 2.67 -1.11 -1.95
N PRO A 71 2.05 -2.22 -2.39
CA PRO A 71 0.63 -2.22 -2.73
C PRO A 71 -0.25 -1.98 -1.50
N THR A 72 -1.45 -1.40 -1.69
CA THR A 72 -2.44 -1.17 -0.62
C THR A 72 -2.59 -2.34 0.37
N PRO A 73 -2.77 -3.61 -0.07
CA PRO A 73 -2.87 -4.75 0.85
C PRO A 73 -1.62 -5.01 1.69
N ALA A 74 -0.43 -4.60 1.23
CA ALA A 74 0.78 -4.70 2.02
C ALA A 74 0.76 -3.72 3.19
N VAL A 75 0.35 -2.47 2.99
CA VAL A 75 0.22 -1.48 4.08
C VAL A 75 -0.76 -1.99 5.13
N ALA A 76 -1.94 -2.47 4.72
CA ALA A 76 -2.92 -3.04 5.66
C ALA A 76 -2.35 -4.23 6.45
N TYR A 77 -1.70 -5.18 5.78
CA TYR A 77 -1.04 -6.31 6.46
C TYR A 77 0.05 -5.84 7.44
N LEU A 78 0.91 -4.91 7.00
CA LEU A 78 2.05 -4.43 7.78
C LEU A 78 1.62 -3.63 9.00
N THR A 79 0.47 -2.95 8.97
CA THR A 79 -0.12 -2.34 10.17
C THR A 79 -0.25 -3.36 11.30
N GLY A 80 -0.81 -4.54 11.02
CA GLY A 80 -0.88 -5.62 12.01
C GLY A 80 0.48 -6.27 12.29
N ALA A 81 1.30 -6.49 11.25
CA ALA A 81 2.58 -7.20 11.39
C ALA A 81 3.66 -6.42 12.16
N TYR A 82 3.51 -5.09 12.29
CA TYR A 82 4.36 -4.23 13.11
C TYR A 82 3.71 -3.82 14.43
N ASP A 83 2.51 -4.32 14.75
CA ASP A 83 1.72 -3.89 15.92
C ASP A 83 1.53 -2.35 15.95
N ALA A 84 1.35 -1.75 14.76
CA ALA A 84 1.11 -0.33 14.61
C ALA A 84 -0.35 0.00 14.92
N ASP A 85 -0.57 1.19 15.46
CA ASP A 85 -1.91 1.68 15.83
C ASP A 85 -2.80 1.85 14.59
N PHE A 86 -2.22 2.29 13.47
CA PHE A 86 -2.91 2.48 12.20
C PHE A 86 -1.96 2.46 11.00
N GLY A 87 -2.52 2.40 9.80
CA GLY A 87 -1.79 2.47 8.53
C GLY A 87 -2.31 3.60 7.64
N VAL A 88 -1.44 4.16 6.81
CA VAL A 88 -1.77 5.17 5.80
C VAL A 88 -1.21 4.75 4.45
N MET A 89 -2.08 4.61 3.46
CA MET A 89 -1.71 4.34 2.07
C MET A 89 -1.98 5.56 1.19
N ILE A 90 -0.96 5.98 0.45
CA ILE A 90 -1.01 7.10 -0.49
C ILE A 90 -1.09 6.55 -1.91
N SER A 91 -2.30 6.54 -2.47
CA SER A 91 -2.55 6.08 -3.84
C SER A 91 -3.97 6.42 -4.30
N ALA A 92 -4.11 6.70 -5.60
CA ALA A 92 -5.41 6.72 -6.28
C ALA A 92 -5.74 5.40 -7.01
N SER A 93 -5.06 4.29 -6.70
CA SER A 93 -5.28 2.98 -7.32
C SER A 93 -5.17 3.05 -8.85
N HIS A 94 -6.25 2.80 -9.59
CA HIS A 94 -6.29 2.76 -11.05
C HIS A 94 -6.48 4.14 -11.73
N ASN A 95 -6.68 5.21 -10.96
CA ASN A 95 -6.86 6.55 -11.52
C ASN A 95 -5.62 7.00 -12.32
N PRO A 96 -5.77 7.91 -13.29
CA PRO A 96 -4.63 8.46 -14.03
C PRO A 96 -3.65 9.19 -13.10
N MET A 97 -2.39 9.33 -13.55
CA MET A 97 -1.27 9.87 -12.75
C MET A 97 -1.56 11.18 -11.99
N PRO A 98 -2.27 12.19 -12.55
CA PRO A 98 -2.54 13.44 -11.85
C PRO A 98 -3.31 13.27 -10.54
N ASP A 99 -4.09 12.20 -10.40
CA ASP A 99 -4.85 11.92 -9.20
C ASP A 99 -3.97 11.24 -8.14
N ASN A 100 -4.24 11.57 -6.88
CA ASN A 100 -3.74 10.79 -5.75
C ASN A 100 -4.84 10.67 -4.67
N GLY A 101 -4.56 9.92 -3.62
CA GLY A 101 -5.50 9.67 -2.54
C GLY A 101 -4.82 9.24 -1.27
N ILE A 102 -5.48 9.46 -0.14
CA ILE A 102 -5.03 8.98 1.17
C ILE A 102 -6.12 8.06 1.73
N LYS A 103 -5.71 6.84 2.07
CA LYS A 103 -6.52 5.81 2.72
C LYS A 103 -5.92 5.53 4.09
N ILE A 104 -6.76 5.41 5.11
CA ILE A 104 -6.32 5.11 6.48
C ILE A 104 -6.90 3.75 6.87
N PHE A 105 -6.10 2.95 7.57
CA PHE A 105 -6.48 1.66 8.13
C PHE A 105 -6.34 1.73 9.65
N GLY A 106 -7.32 1.23 10.38
CA GLY A 106 -7.21 1.09 11.84
C GLY A 106 -6.26 -0.05 12.23
N ALA A 107 -6.23 -0.32 13.54
CA ALA A 107 -5.43 -1.40 14.10
C ALA A 107 -5.68 -2.74 13.39
N GLY A 108 -4.61 -3.50 13.15
CA GLY A 108 -4.69 -4.76 12.40
C GLY A 108 -5.01 -4.62 10.91
N GLY A 109 -4.99 -3.42 10.35
CA GLY A 109 -5.18 -3.17 8.92
C GLY A 109 -6.64 -3.13 8.47
N GLN A 110 -7.58 -2.99 9.41
CA GLN A 110 -9.00 -2.90 9.10
C GLN A 110 -9.35 -1.55 8.47
N LYS A 111 -10.40 -1.51 7.65
CA LYS A 111 -10.97 -0.23 7.23
C LYS A 111 -11.57 0.49 8.43
N LEU A 112 -11.52 1.81 8.40
CA LEU A 112 -12.23 2.63 9.37
C LEU A 112 -13.75 2.51 9.12
N ASP A 113 -14.53 2.67 10.18
CA ASP A 113 -15.97 2.88 10.06
C ASP A 113 -16.28 4.35 9.74
N ASP A 114 -17.49 4.59 9.23
CA ASP A 114 -17.92 5.92 8.78
C ASP A 114 -17.85 6.94 9.93
N ASP A 115 -18.22 6.56 11.16
CA ASP A 115 -18.16 7.41 12.34
C ASP A 115 -16.71 7.88 12.62
N THR A 116 -15.74 6.97 12.52
CA THR A 116 -14.31 7.27 12.68
C THR A 116 -13.81 8.21 11.57
N GLU A 117 -14.23 7.99 10.33
CA GLU A 117 -13.88 8.87 9.21
C GLU A 117 -14.42 10.29 9.45
N ASP A 118 -15.68 10.42 9.85
CA ASP A 118 -16.32 11.70 10.16
C ASP A 118 -15.61 12.45 11.31
N GLN A 119 -15.18 11.73 12.36
CA GLN A 119 -14.42 12.33 13.45
C GLN A 119 -13.06 12.87 12.98
N ILE A 120 -12.37 12.16 12.09
CA ILE A 120 -11.11 12.63 11.51
C ILE A 120 -11.34 13.88 10.67
N GLU A 121 -12.41 13.92 9.85
CA GLU A 121 -12.75 15.11 9.05
C GLU A 121 -13.07 16.32 9.92
N ASN A 122 -13.84 16.14 10.99
CA ASN A 122 -14.13 17.19 11.96
C ASN A 122 -12.86 17.71 12.65
N LEU A 123 -11.91 16.83 12.95
CA LEU A 123 -10.61 17.20 13.51
C LEU A 123 -9.72 17.96 12.53
N VAL A 124 -9.81 17.68 11.22
CA VAL A 124 -9.14 18.49 10.18
C VAL A 124 -9.70 19.91 10.19
N ALA A 125 -11.03 20.05 10.20
CA ALA A 125 -11.69 21.36 10.23
C ALA A 125 -11.41 22.16 11.52
N SER A 126 -11.27 21.46 12.65
CA SER A 126 -10.98 22.07 13.96
C SER A 126 -9.51 22.52 14.13
N GLY A 127 -8.63 22.16 13.20
CA GLY A 127 -7.22 22.56 13.23
C GLY A 127 -6.31 21.63 14.05
N PRO A 128 -5.06 22.07 14.35
CA PRO A 128 -3.99 21.17 14.75
C PRO A 128 -3.97 20.72 16.22
N GLY A 129 -4.84 21.26 17.08
CA GLY A 129 -4.88 20.91 18.51
C GLY A 129 -3.58 21.23 19.26
N LEU A 130 -3.39 20.59 20.42
CA LEU A 130 -2.16 20.67 21.21
C LEU A 130 -1.03 19.89 20.51
N ARG A 131 0.18 20.46 20.53
CA ARG A 131 1.36 19.84 19.90
C ARG A 131 2.43 19.53 20.95
N PRO A 132 2.95 18.29 21.01
CA PRO A 132 4.11 17.98 21.81
C PRO A 132 5.36 18.75 21.34
N VAL A 133 6.30 18.91 22.27
CA VAL A 133 7.60 19.53 22.04
C VAL A 133 8.72 18.63 22.55
N GLY A 134 9.97 18.90 22.12
CA GLY A 134 11.14 18.16 22.58
C GLY A 134 11.02 16.66 22.32
N ALA A 135 11.21 15.84 23.36
CA ALA A 135 11.17 14.37 23.27
C ALA A 135 9.79 13.80 22.87
N GLY A 136 8.73 14.60 23.00
CA GLY A 136 7.37 14.19 22.63
C GLY A 136 7.09 14.24 21.11
N ILE A 137 7.99 14.81 20.30
CA ILE A 137 7.85 14.82 18.84
C ILE A 137 8.06 13.40 18.29
N GLY A 138 7.21 13.00 17.34
CA GLY A 138 7.29 11.71 16.64
C GLY A 138 8.61 11.50 15.89
N ARG A 139 9.03 10.25 15.72
CA ARG A 139 10.22 9.86 14.95
C ARG A 139 9.81 9.28 13.61
N VAL A 140 10.66 9.45 12.61
CA VAL A 140 10.52 8.80 11.31
C VAL A 140 11.51 7.64 11.26
N VAL A 141 11.02 6.45 10.93
CA VAL A 141 11.81 5.22 10.86
C VAL A 141 11.51 4.53 9.53
N ASP A 142 12.54 4.06 8.84
CA ASP A 142 12.39 3.26 7.63
C ASP A 142 12.33 1.77 7.97
N ALA A 143 11.33 1.07 7.44
CA ALA A 143 11.15 -0.37 7.60
C ALA A 143 11.81 -1.14 6.45
N GLU A 144 13.11 -1.40 6.55
CA GLU A 144 13.88 -2.09 5.51
C GLU A 144 13.37 -3.51 5.21
N ASP A 145 12.73 -4.18 6.18
CA ASP A 145 12.21 -5.54 6.06
C ASP A 145 10.74 -5.64 5.60
N ALA A 146 10.09 -4.50 5.31
CA ALA A 146 8.66 -4.43 4.98
C ALA A 146 8.26 -5.27 3.76
N ALA A 147 9.03 -5.16 2.67
CA ALA A 147 8.78 -5.92 1.44
C ALA A 147 8.90 -7.43 1.70
N GLU A 148 9.91 -7.85 2.46
CA GLU A 148 10.13 -9.27 2.77
C GLU A 148 9.04 -9.84 3.69
N ARG A 149 8.59 -9.08 4.68
CA ARG A 149 7.44 -9.47 5.51
C ARG A 149 6.20 -9.70 4.66
N TYR A 150 5.90 -8.78 3.75
CA TYR A 150 4.75 -8.91 2.87
C TYR A 150 4.89 -10.11 1.92
N LEU A 151 6.05 -10.33 1.30
CA LEU A 151 6.30 -11.49 0.44
C LEU A 151 6.11 -12.82 1.17
N ARG A 152 6.59 -12.92 2.42
CA ARG A 152 6.35 -14.10 3.28
C ARG A 152 4.88 -14.32 3.61
N GLN A 153 4.09 -13.26 3.68
CA GLN A 153 2.65 -13.39 3.88
C GLN A 153 1.96 -13.87 2.59
N VAL A 154 2.29 -13.28 1.45
CA VAL A 154 1.74 -13.68 0.15
C VAL A 154 2.08 -15.13 -0.18
N SER A 155 3.29 -15.61 0.16
CA SER A 155 3.68 -16.99 -0.09
C SER A 155 2.81 -18.00 0.66
N LYS A 156 2.22 -17.64 1.81
CA LYS A 156 1.29 -18.53 2.55
C LYS A 156 -0.04 -18.74 1.84
N ALA A 157 -0.42 -17.84 0.93
CA ALA A 157 -1.63 -17.99 0.12
C ALA A 157 -1.43 -18.97 -1.06
N SER A 158 -0.18 -19.26 -1.44
CA SER A 158 0.12 -20.26 -2.46
C SER A 158 0.13 -21.65 -1.84
N THR A 159 -0.90 -22.43 -2.12
CA THR A 159 -1.03 -23.83 -1.66
C THR A 159 -0.52 -24.84 -2.68
N THR A 160 -0.25 -24.41 -3.91
CA THR A 160 0.21 -25.25 -5.02
C THR A 160 1.39 -24.60 -5.72
N PRO A 161 2.50 -25.33 -5.96
CA PRO A 161 3.63 -24.85 -6.76
C PRO A 161 3.20 -24.49 -8.18
N LEU A 162 3.83 -23.47 -8.77
CA LEU A 162 3.58 -23.05 -10.16
C LEU A 162 4.57 -23.70 -11.14
N ASP A 163 5.09 -24.88 -10.81
CA ASP A 163 6.07 -25.59 -11.61
C ASP A 163 5.56 -25.89 -13.03
N GLY A 164 6.38 -25.62 -14.03
CA GLY A 164 6.03 -25.82 -15.44
C GLY A 164 5.12 -24.75 -16.06
N LEU A 165 4.75 -23.70 -15.31
CA LEU A 165 3.98 -22.58 -15.84
C LEU A 165 4.87 -21.41 -16.25
N THR A 166 4.61 -20.85 -17.43
CA THR A 166 5.11 -19.53 -17.83
C THR A 166 4.12 -18.47 -17.39
N VAL A 167 4.50 -17.64 -16.43
CA VAL A 167 3.65 -16.57 -15.88
C VAL A 167 4.11 -15.22 -16.43
N VAL A 168 3.19 -14.48 -17.05
CA VAL A 168 3.41 -13.08 -17.45
C VAL A 168 2.59 -12.18 -16.52
N VAL A 169 3.25 -11.19 -15.94
CA VAL A 169 2.66 -10.28 -14.95
C VAL A 169 2.80 -8.86 -15.45
N ASP A 170 1.66 -8.19 -15.66
CA ASP A 170 1.63 -6.75 -15.83
C ASP A 170 1.36 -6.09 -14.46
N CYS A 171 2.35 -5.34 -13.98
CA CYS A 171 2.26 -4.61 -12.71
C CYS A 171 1.76 -3.17 -12.89
N ALA A 172 1.36 -2.77 -14.10
CA ALA A 172 0.84 -1.45 -14.45
C ALA A 172 1.77 -0.28 -14.05
N HIS A 173 3.09 -0.52 -14.01
CA HIS A 173 4.08 0.40 -13.41
C HIS A 173 3.72 0.87 -11.98
N GLY A 174 2.89 0.09 -11.27
CA GLY A 174 2.32 0.43 -9.98
C GLY A 174 3.11 -0.13 -8.79
N ALA A 175 2.48 -0.07 -7.63
CA ALA A 175 3.10 -0.40 -6.35
C ALA A 175 3.52 -1.88 -6.20
N ALA A 176 2.92 -2.78 -6.99
CA ALA A 176 3.28 -4.19 -7.00
C ALA A 176 4.53 -4.50 -7.88
N SER A 177 5.05 -3.55 -8.65
CA SER A 177 6.12 -3.77 -9.64
C SER A 177 7.37 -4.44 -9.09
N ALA A 178 7.76 -4.13 -7.84
CA ALA A 178 8.89 -4.77 -7.20
C ALA A 178 8.55 -6.15 -6.59
N VAL A 179 7.38 -6.27 -5.95
CA VAL A 179 7.03 -7.45 -5.14
C VAL A 179 6.33 -8.56 -5.93
N ALA A 180 5.53 -8.24 -6.94
CA ALA A 180 4.77 -9.23 -7.68
C ALA A 180 5.67 -10.21 -8.46
N PRO A 181 6.67 -9.76 -9.26
CA PRO A 181 7.57 -10.69 -9.94
C PRO A 181 8.35 -11.59 -8.96
N ARG A 182 8.72 -11.05 -7.80
CA ARG A 182 9.43 -11.79 -6.75
C ARG A 182 8.54 -12.88 -6.13
N ALA A 183 7.28 -12.56 -5.85
CA ALA A 183 6.31 -13.53 -5.34
C ALA A 183 6.09 -14.70 -6.30
N TYR A 184 5.90 -14.44 -7.60
CA TYR A 184 5.70 -15.50 -8.58
C TYR A 184 6.96 -16.36 -8.80
N ARG A 185 8.17 -15.75 -8.81
CA ARG A 185 9.43 -16.52 -8.83
C ARG A 185 9.58 -17.40 -7.59
N ALA A 186 9.18 -16.91 -6.42
CA ALA A 186 9.19 -17.69 -5.19
C ALA A 186 8.17 -18.84 -5.23
N ALA A 187 7.04 -18.69 -5.92
CA ALA A 187 6.04 -19.76 -6.07
C ALA A 187 6.37 -20.79 -7.17
N GLY A 188 7.29 -20.45 -8.08
CA GLY A 188 7.77 -21.33 -9.15
C GLY A 188 8.92 -22.26 -8.74
N PRO A 189 9.51 -22.99 -9.71
CA PRO A 189 10.47 -24.06 -9.45
C PRO A 189 11.75 -23.52 -8.80
N GLN A 190 12.36 -24.34 -7.94
CA GLN A 190 13.52 -23.98 -7.13
C GLN A 190 14.71 -23.47 -7.96
N SER A 191 14.84 -23.90 -9.22
CA SER A 191 15.85 -23.41 -10.18
C SER A 191 15.68 -21.94 -10.59
N SER A 192 14.49 -21.35 -10.38
CA SER A 192 14.22 -19.93 -10.61
C SER A 192 14.44 -19.07 -9.35
N ARG A 193 14.72 -19.70 -8.20
CA ARG A 193 15.00 -19.02 -6.92
C ARG A 193 16.52 -18.81 -6.78
N SER A 194 17.03 -17.71 -7.32
CA SER A 194 18.42 -17.29 -7.04
C SER A 194 18.54 -16.84 -5.59
N THR A 195 19.31 -17.56 -4.76
CA THR A 195 19.80 -17.03 -3.47
C THR A 195 20.80 -15.91 -3.74
N PRO A 196 20.65 -14.72 -3.15
CA PRO A 196 21.67 -13.68 -3.27
C PRO A 196 22.93 -14.16 -2.54
N SER A 197 24.05 -14.26 -3.27
CA SER A 197 25.37 -14.51 -2.69
C SER A 197 25.99 -13.18 -2.20
N PRO A 198 26.84 -13.16 -1.16
CA PRO A 198 27.29 -11.92 -0.51
C PRO A 198 28.27 -11.07 -1.34
N THR A 199 28.56 -11.44 -2.58
CA THR A 199 29.69 -10.91 -3.35
C THR A 199 29.33 -10.20 -4.65
N GLU A 200 28.05 -10.02 -5.00
CA GLU A 200 27.70 -9.18 -6.17
C GLU A 200 27.72 -7.70 -5.79
N SER A 201 28.85 -7.06 -6.11
CA SER A 201 29.03 -5.61 -6.12
C SER A 201 27.91 -4.93 -6.91
N THR A 202 27.24 -3.97 -6.30
CA THR A 202 26.27 -3.07 -6.92
C THR A 202 26.97 -2.14 -7.92
N SER A 203 27.22 -2.63 -9.14
CA SER A 203 27.49 -1.78 -10.30
C SER A 203 26.22 -1.71 -11.15
N THR A 204 25.36 -0.76 -10.85
CA THR A 204 24.14 -0.50 -11.61
C THR A 204 24.49 0.34 -12.85
N THR A 205 24.78 -0.31 -13.98
CA THR A 205 24.77 0.37 -15.28
C THR A 205 23.34 0.38 -15.82
N PRO A 206 22.80 1.50 -16.34
CA PRO A 206 21.38 1.62 -16.71
C PRO A 206 20.89 0.77 -17.90
N ALA A 207 21.78 -0.01 -18.54
CA ALA A 207 21.51 -0.62 -19.84
C ALA A 207 21.19 -2.12 -19.81
N ASP A 208 21.38 -2.82 -18.69
CA ASP A 208 21.24 -4.28 -18.66
C ASP A 208 20.01 -4.76 -17.88
N ARG A 209 19.11 -5.40 -18.65
CA ARG A 209 17.98 -6.27 -18.26
C ARG A 209 16.60 -5.61 -18.13
N GLN A 210 16.16 -4.98 -19.22
CA GLN A 210 14.77 -5.07 -19.68
C GLN A 210 14.69 -6.08 -20.83
N THR A 211 14.34 -7.32 -20.54
CA THR A 211 13.82 -8.21 -21.58
C THR A 211 12.43 -7.71 -21.97
N TRP A 212 12.38 -7.11 -23.14
CA TRP A 212 11.19 -6.70 -23.87
C TRP A 212 10.28 -7.90 -24.15
N ILE A 213 8.98 -7.78 -23.87
CA ILE A 213 7.96 -8.50 -24.66
C ILE A 213 7.21 -7.43 -25.45
N ALA A 214 7.66 -7.26 -26.69
CA ALA A 214 6.91 -6.57 -27.71
C ALA A 214 5.65 -7.39 -28.07
N CYS A 215 4.52 -6.71 -28.20
CA CYS A 215 3.35 -7.24 -28.88
C CYS A 215 3.71 -7.49 -30.36
N GLY A 216 3.71 -8.75 -30.82
CA GLY A 216 3.95 -9.04 -32.24
C GLY A 216 4.16 -10.51 -32.65
N ARG A 217 3.13 -11.05 -33.32
CA ARG A 217 3.06 -12.21 -34.23
C ARG A 217 3.18 -13.64 -33.67
N ARG A 218 2.25 -14.46 -34.19
CA ARG A 218 1.98 -15.88 -33.86
C ARG A 218 3.23 -16.74 -33.96
N SER A 219 3.52 -17.46 -32.89
CA SER A 219 4.33 -18.68 -32.89
C SER A 219 3.41 -19.86 -32.53
N SER A 220 3.52 -20.95 -33.28
CA SER A 220 2.60 -22.10 -33.36
C SER A 220 2.71 -23.11 -32.21
N ARG A 221 3.14 -22.69 -31.02
CA ARG A 221 3.06 -23.53 -29.80
C ARG A 221 2.15 -22.85 -28.79
N ILE A 222 0.96 -23.41 -28.62
CA ILE A 222 0.04 -23.04 -27.54
C ILE A 222 0.67 -23.56 -26.25
N VAL A 223 1.52 -22.74 -25.63
CA VAL A 223 1.78 -22.81 -24.20
C VAL A 223 0.59 -22.13 -23.53
N PRO A 224 -0.02 -22.69 -22.48
CA PRO A 224 -1.08 -22.00 -21.76
C PRO A 224 -0.49 -20.75 -21.08
N THR A 225 -0.55 -19.62 -21.79
CA THR A 225 -0.12 -18.32 -21.29
C THR A 225 -1.27 -17.71 -20.50
N TRP A 226 -1.10 -17.62 -19.19
CA TRP A 226 -2.02 -16.88 -18.33
C TRP A 226 -1.47 -15.46 -18.12
N VAL A 227 -2.25 -14.46 -18.54
CA VAL A 227 -1.93 -13.05 -18.32
C VAL A 227 -2.70 -12.55 -17.11
N TRP A 228 -1.98 -12.20 -16.04
CA TRP A 228 -2.57 -11.60 -14.86
C TRP A 228 -2.34 -10.08 -14.88
N HIS A 229 -3.42 -9.31 -14.83
CA HIS A 229 -3.38 -7.87 -14.62
C HIS A 229 -3.62 -7.61 -13.13
N THR A 230 -2.62 -7.12 -12.39
CA THR A 230 -2.82 -6.80 -10.98
C THR A 230 -2.15 -5.48 -10.62
N THR A 231 -2.94 -4.46 -10.31
CA THR A 231 -2.47 -3.29 -9.54
C THR A 231 -2.31 -3.62 -8.05
N GLU A 232 -2.97 -4.69 -7.59
CA GLU A 232 -2.95 -5.18 -6.21
C GLU A 232 -2.85 -6.72 -6.23
N MET A 233 -1.93 -7.31 -5.46
CA MET A 233 -1.88 -8.75 -5.23
C MET A 233 -2.97 -9.13 -4.21
N PRO A 234 -3.87 -10.09 -4.48
CA PRO A 234 -4.92 -10.47 -3.54
C PRO A 234 -4.33 -11.09 -2.29
N THR A 235 -4.73 -10.59 -1.12
CA THR A 235 -4.64 -11.35 0.14
C THR A 235 -5.79 -12.35 0.16
N ALA A 236 -5.48 -13.64 0.33
CA ALA A 236 -6.50 -14.67 0.52
C ALA A 236 -7.43 -14.27 1.69
N ALA A 237 -8.73 -14.24 1.42
CA ALA A 237 -9.74 -13.73 2.33
C ALA A 237 -9.76 -14.50 3.66
N TRP A 238 -9.73 -13.76 4.76
CA TRP A 238 -9.98 -14.26 6.11
C TRP A 238 -11.48 -14.63 6.25
N ARG A 239 -11.82 -15.92 6.19
CA ARG A 239 -13.06 -16.46 6.77
C ARG A 239 -12.83 -17.85 7.33
N SER A 240 -13.23 -18.02 8.59
CA SER A 240 -13.43 -19.30 9.26
C SER A 240 -14.61 -20.06 8.64
N THR A 241 -14.36 -21.31 8.24
CA THR A 241 -15.28 -22.45 7.99
C THR A 241 -16.47 -22.29 7.00
N PRO A 242 -16.66 -23.23 6.06
CA PRO A 242 -17.71 -23.16 5.05
C PRO A 242 -19.01 -23.84 5.51
N THR A 243 -20.14 -23.12 5.38
CA THR A 243 -21.43 -23.74 5.06
C THR A 243 -21.80 -23.34 3.65
N VAL A 244 -22.04 -24.34 2.82
CA VAL A 244 -22.31 -24.25 1.39
C VAL A 244 -23.69 -23.65 1.15
N SER A 245 -23.77 -22.55 0.40
CA SER A 245 -24.93 -22.27 -0.45
C SER A 245 -24.48 -21.57 -1.73
N SER A 246 -24.84 -22.16 -2.85
CA SER A 246 -24.55 -21.73 -4.22
C SER A 246 -25.08 -20.33 -4.52
N SER A 247 -24.16 -19.40 -4.79
CA SER A 247 -24.45 -18.16 -5.50
C SER A 247 -23.14 -17.65 -6.11
N THR A 248 -23.10 -17.59 -7.43
CA THR A 248 -22.04 -16.96 -8.23
C THR A 248 -21.96 -15.47 -7.90
N ALA A 249 -21.01 -15.09 -7.05
CA ALA A 249 -20.66 -13.70 -6.82
C ALA A 249 -19.14 -13.53 -6.92
N THR A 250 -18.70 -12.93 -8.02
CA THR A 250 -17.34 -12.43 -8.24
C THR A 250 -17.07 -11.31 -7.21
N PRO A 251 -16.00 -11.37 -6.40
CA PRO A 251 -15.68 -10.28 -5.49
C PRO A 251 -15.14 -9.10 -6.30
N SER A 252 -16.03 -8.13 -6.54
CA SER A 252 -15.70 -6.85 -7.15
C SER A 252 -15.18 -5.91 -6.06
N TRP A 253 -13.93 -5.47 -6.21
CA TRP A 253 -13.35 -4.41 -5.39
C TRP A 253 -13.94 -3.08 -5.85
N TRP A 254 -15.12 -2.72 -5.32
CA TRP A 254 -15.75 -1.44 -5.64
C TRP A 254 -14.97 -0.29 -5.01
N CYS A 255 -14.51 0.58 -5.90
CA CYS A 255 -14.06 1.93 -5.64
C CYS A 255 -15.28 2.77 -5.26
N TRP A 256 -15.36 3.29 -4.04
CA TRP A 256 -16.48 4.15 -3.64
C TRP A 256 -16.50 5.45 -4.45
N ARG A 257 -17.71 5.81 -4.86
CA ARG A 257 -18.09 6.98 -5.65
C ARG A 257 -18.31 8.15 -4.70
N TRP A 258 -17.33 9.04 -4.59
CA TRP A 258 -17.52 10.34 -3.92
C TRP A 258 -18.18 11.31 -4.92
N PRO A 259 -19.31 11.95 -4.60
CA PRO A 259 -19.86 12.98 -5.46
C PRO A 259 -19.03 14.26 -5.33
N CYS A 260 -18.23 14.57 -6.35
CA CYS A 260 -17.73 15.93 -6.54
C CYS A 260 -18.95 16.85 -6.78
N ARG A 261 -19.44 17.53 -5.74
CA ARG A 261 -20.30 18.71 -5.93
C ARG A 261 -19.42 19.81 -6.50
N LYS A 262 -19.58 20.12 -7.78
CA LYS A 262 -19.08 21.37 -8.35
C LYS A 262 -19.74 22.53 -7.61
N PRO A 263 -19.03 23.63 -7.28
CA PRO A 263 -19.69 24.86 -6.88
C PRO A 263 -20.55 25.35 -8.06
N ALA A 264 -21.79 25.73 -7.79
CA ALA A 264 -22.60 26.47 -8.73
C ALA A 264 -22.00 27.89 -8.88
N ASN A 265 -21.97 28.39 -10.12
CA ASN A 265 -21.66 29.79 -10.43
C ASN A 265 -22.58 30.76 -9.70
#